data_AF-A0A382W0Z1-F1
#
_entry.id   AF-A0A382W0Z1-F1
#
_cell.length_a   1.000
_cell.length_b   1.000
_cell.length_c   1.000
_cell.angle_alpha   90.00
_cell.angle_beta   90.00
_cell.angle_gamma   90.00
#
_symmetry.space_group_name_H-M   'P 1'
#
loop_
_entity.id
_entity.type
_entity.pdbx_description
1 polymer ?
#
loop_
_entity_poly.entity_id
_entity_poly.type
_entity_poly.pdbx_seq_one_letter_code
_entity_poly.pdbx_strand_id
1 'polypeptide(L)'
;MNIAIISFHGCPVARLGEKDTGGMNVYVLNLAKELGELGHTVDVFTRFHDPSDPRKVDMGPGATLIHVEAGPPGQEKADLPMYIDEFVAKVSSTEISEGRSYDIVHSNYWLSGKAGSILSTRWKIPHVVTF
;
A
#
# COMPACT_ATOMS: atom_id res chain seq x y z
N MET A 1 -3.88 11.46 12.65
CA MET A 1 -4.41 10.10 12.41
C MET A 1 -3.31 9.25 11.82
N ASN A 2 -3.36 7.95 12.06
CA ASN A 2 -2.53 6.96 11.41
C ASN A 2 -3.33 6.32 10.25
N ILE A 3 -2.82 6.44 9.03
CA ILE A 3 -3.54 6.10 7.80
C ILE A 3 -2.78 4.97 7.11
N ALA A 4 -3.45 3.85 6.86
CA ALA A 4 -2.92 2.78 6.01
C ALA A 4 -3.46 2.96 4.59
N ILE A 5 -2.58 3.36 3.66
CA ILE A 5 -2.92 3.40 2.24
C ILE A 5 -2.52 2.09 1.58
N ILE A 6 -3.43 1.46 0.84
CA ILE A 6 -3.19 0.19 0.16
C ILE A 6 -3.07 0.42 -1.35
N SER A 7 -1.90 0.10 -1.90
CA SER A 7 -1.58 0.13 -3.34
C SER A 7 -0.97 -1.20 -3.75
N PHE A 8 -1.78 -2.26 -3.74
CA PHE A 8 -1.30 -3.64 -3.92
C PHE A 8 -0.77 -3.92 -5.34
N HIS A 9 -1.43 -3.38 -6.35
CA HIS A 9 -1.24 -3.76 -7.76
C HIS A 9 -0.16 -2.97 -8.51
N GLY A 10 0.37 -1.91 -7.89
CA GLY A 10 1.32 -1.01 -8.49
C GLY A 10 2.09 -0.24 -7.41
N CYS A 11 3.29 0.21 -7.74
CA CYS A 11 4.16 0.92 -6.82
C CYS A 11 4.09 2.45 -7.04
N PRO A 12 3.69 3.24 -6.02
CA PRO A 12 3.66 4.71 -6.09
C PRO A 12 4.99 5.39 -6.42
N VAL A 13 6.12 4.73 -6.13
CA VAL A 13 7.47 5.28 -6.39
C VAL A 13 8.17 4.65 -7.59
N ALA A 14 7.51 3.74 -8.32
CA ALA A 14 8.04 3.22 -9.58
C ALA A 14 8.15 4.34 -10.62
N ARG A 15 9.12 4.24 -11.53
CA ARG A 15 9.39 5.32 -12.48
C ARG A 15 8.24 5.43 -13.47
N LEU A 16 7.83 6.66 -13.77
CA LEU A 16 6.78 6.91 -14.74
C LEU A 16 7.17 6.36 -16.12
N GLY A 17 6.29 5.53 -16.69
CA GLY A 17 6.50 4.87 -17.98
C GLY A 17 6.93 3.40 -17.87
N GLU A 18 7.20 2.89 -16.66
CA GLU A 18 7.36 1.47 -16.40
C GLU A 18 6.00 0.73 -16.45
N LYS A 19 6.01 -0.59 -16.67
CA LYS A 19 4.79 -1.41 -16.74
C LYS A 19 3.94 -1.21 -15.47
N ASP A 20 2.64 -1.01 -15.64
CA ASP A 20 1.68 -0.72 -14.55
C ASP A 20 1.93 0.58 -13.77
N THR A 21 2.71 1.53 -14.33
CA THR A 21 2.81 2.90 -13.81
C THR A 21 1.88 3.86 -14.55
N GLY A 22 0.99 4.51 -13.81
CA GLY A 22 -0.02 5.41 -14.36
C GLY A 22 -0.46 6.48 -13.38
N GLY A 23 -1.54 7.19 -13.73
CA GLY A 23 -2.04 8.32 -12.93
C GLY A 23 -2.36 7.98 -11.47
N MET A 24 -2.74 6.74 -11.18
CA MET A 24 -3.02 6.29 -9.80
C MET A 24 -1.77 6.25 -8.92
N ASN A 25 -0.60 5.89 -9.46
CA ASN A 25 0.64 5.87 -8.68
C ASN A 25 1.06 7.29 -8.29
N VAL A 26 0.94 8.23 -9.23
CA VAL A 26 1.15 9.67 -9.00
C VAL A 26 0.15 10.20 -7.97
N TYR A 27 -1.13 9.81 -8.09
CA TYR A 27 -2.16 10.19 -7.14
C TYR A 27 -1.84 9.71 -5.72
N VAL A 28 -1.54 8.42 -5.54
CA VAL A 28 -1.22 7.84 -4.22
C VAL A 28 0.03 8.48 -3.63
N LEU A 29 1.07 8.68 -4.45
CA LEU A 29 2.31 9.34 -4.03
C LEU A 29 2.05 10.74 -3.48
N ASN A 30 1.33 11.59 -4.24
CA ASN A 30 1.05 12.95 -3.81
C ASN A 30 0.08 12.98 -2.62
N LEU A 31 -0.97 12.15 -2.63
CA LEU A 31 -1.92 12.07 -1.53
C LEU A 31 -1.22 11.72 -0.20
N ALA A 32 -0.35 10.71 -0.21
CA ALA A 32 0.38 10.30 0.99
C ALA A 32 1.27 11.44 1.53
N LYS A 33 1.98 12.13 0.63
CA LYS A 33 2.82 13.29 0.98
C LYS A 33 2.02 14.42 1.60
N GLU A 34 0.94 14.85 0.94
CA GLU A 34 0.12 15.96 1.41
C GLU A 34 -0.57 15.63 2.74
N LEU A 35 -1.03 14.40 2.95
CA LEU A 35 -1.55 13.96 4.25
C LEU A 35 -0.47 14.00 5.34
N GLY A 36 0.76 13.61 5.00
CA GLY A 36 1.91 13.71 5.88
C GLY A 36 2.23 15.15 6.31
N GLU A 37 2.28 16.07 5.34
CA GLU A 37 2.47 17.52 5.56
C GLU A 37 1.36 18.14 6.43
N LEU A 38 0.14 17.62 6.34
CA LEU A 38 -0.98 18.01 7.19
C LEU A 38 -0.89 17.44 8.63
N GLY A 39 0.17 16.71 8.97
CA GLY A 39 0.44 16.19 10.31
C GLY A 39 -0.15 14.80 10.58
N HIS A 40 -0.52 14.06 9.53
CA HIS A 40 -0.91 12.65 9.66
C HIS A 40 0.31 11.73 9.57
N THR A 41 0.19 10.53 10.14
CA THR A 41 1.15 9.43 9.90
C THR A 41 0.56 8.54 8.82
N VAL A 42 1.28 8.32 7.72
CA VAL A 42 0.80 7.59 6.54
C VAL A 42 1.77 6.48 6.20
N ASP A 43 1.29 5.25 6.25
CA ASP A 43 2.01 4.09 5.74
C ASP A 43 1.33 3.62 4.44
N VAL A 44 2.08 3.65 3.33
CA VAL A 44 1.63 3.18 2.02
C VAL A 44 2.14 1.76 1.79
N PHE A 45 1.26 0.78 1.85
CA PHE A 45 1.61 -0.61 1.60
C PHE A 45 1.50 -0.97 0.12
N THR A 46 2.59 -1.52 -0.41
CA THR A 46 2.64 -2.05 -1.77
C THR A 46 3.44 -3.36 -1.79
N ARG A 47 3.30 -4.12 -2.87
CA ARG A 47 4.01 -5.39 -3.07
C ARG A 47 5.44 -5.12 -3.54
N PHE A 48 6.37 -6.05 -3.38
CA PHE A 48 7.60 -6.02 -4.18
C PHE A 48 7.27 -6.18 -5.67
N HIS A 49 7.81 -5.29 -6.49
CA HIS A 49 7.68 -5.33 -7.95
C HIS A 49 9.00 -5.73 -8.62
N ASP A 50 10.12 -5.39 -7.98
CA ASP A 50 11.47 -5.80 -8.32
C ASP A 50 12.21 -6.34 -7.08
N PRO A 51 13.08 -7.37 -7.19
CA PRO A 51 13.88 -7.88 -6.07
C PRO A 51 14.79 -6.83 -5.40
N SER A 52 15.11 -5.75 -6.11
CA SER A 52 15.94 -4.65 -5.61
C SER A 52 15.14 -3.52 -4.96
N ASP A 53 13.80 -3.61 -4.93
CA ASP A 53 12.98 -2.59 -4.26
C ASP A 53 13.40 -2.48 -2.77
N PRO A 54 13.61 -1.26 -2.25
CA PRO A 54 13.91 -1.08 -0.85
C PRO A 54 12.68 -1.42 -0.01
N ARG A 55 12.86 -2.13 1.11
CA ARG A 55 11.72 -2.50 1.98
C ARG A 55 10.91 -1.29 2.47
N LYS A 56 11.57 -0.14 2.68
CA LYS A 56 10.92 1.12 3.04
C LYS A 56 11.50 2.27 2.23
N VAL A 57 10.63 3.20 1.86
CA VAL A 57 10.99 4.46 1.20
C VAL A 57 10.40 5.61 1.99
N ASP A 58 11.26 6.53 2.42
CA ASP A 58 10.83 7.80 2.99
C ASP A 58 10.15 8.64 1.88
N MET A 59 8.89 9.01 2.11
CA MET A 59 8.13 9.82 1.17
C MET A 59 8.10 11.30 1.57
N GLY A 60 8.70 11.68 2.69
CA GLY A 60 8.61 13.01 3.28
C GLY A 60 7.97 12.99 4.66
N PRO A 61 7.74 14.17 5.25
CA PRO A 61 7.19 14.30 6.61
C PRO A 61 5.94 13.45 6.81
N GLY A 62 5.99 12.56 7.81
CA GLY A 62 4.84 11.73 8.19
C GLY A 62 4.44 10.63 7.20
N ALA A 63 5.13 10.45 6.07
CA ALA A 63 4.75 9.48 5.04
C ALA A 63 5.85 8.47 4.72
N THR A 64 5.53 7.18 4.72
CA THR A 64 6.46 6.09 4.38
C THR A 64 5.78 5.10 3.44
N LEU A 65 6.50 4.68 2.40
CA LEU A 65 6.09 3.55 1.57
C LEU A 65 6.78 2.27 2.06
N ILE A 66 6.01 1.20 2.19
CA ILE A 66 6.44 -0.09 2.71
C ILE A 66 6.16 -1.16 1.67
N HIS A 67 7.23 -1.79 1.17
CA HIS A 67 7.14 -2.96 0.31
C HIS A 67 7.00 -4.22 1.18
N VAL A 68 6.00 -5.04 0.85
CA VAL A 68 5.77 -6.34 1.49
C VAL A 68 5.87 -7.48 0.49
N GLU A 69 6.47 -8.58 0.91
CA GLU A 69 6.58 -9.80 0.13
C GLU A 69 5.20 -10.44 0.02
N ALA A 70 4.64 -10.48 -1.19
CA ALA A 70 3.43 -11.25 -1.45
C ALA A 70 3.44 -11.72 -2.90
N GLY A 71 3.76 -12.98 -3.13
CA GLY A 71 4.03 -13.50 -4.46
C GLY A 71 5.34 -13.00 -5.09
N PRO A 72 5.80 -13.61 -6.20
CA PRO A 72 7.06 -13.25 -6.85
C PRO A 72 7.03 -11.83 -7.48
N PRO A 73 8.15 -11.11 -7.58
CA PRO A 73 8.27 -9.94 -8.46
C PRO A 73 7.92 -10.28 -9.93
N GLY A 74 7.51 -9.28 -10.72
CA GLY A 74 7.24 -9.46 -12.16
C GLY A 74 5.98 -10.26 -12.55
N GLN A 75 5.06 -10.51 -11.61
CA GLN A 75 3.78 -11.17 -11.92
C GLN A 75 2.91 -10.34 -12.85
N GLU A 76 2.15 -11.02 -13.73
CA GLU A 76 1.13 -10.37 -14.54
C GLU A 76 -0.05 -9.94 -13.68
N LYS A 77 -0.69 -8.84 -14.06
CA LYS A 77 -1.81 -8.25 -13.32
C LYS A 77 -2.98 -9.21 -13.12
N ALA A 78 -3.17 -10.15 -14.06
CA ALA A 78 -4.21 -11.16 -14.02
C ALA A 78 -3.99 -12.21 -12.91
N ASP A 79 -2.74 -12.44 -12.52
CA ASP A 79 -2.36 -13.44 -11.52
C ASP A 79 -2.33 -12.85 -10.11
N LEU A 80 -2.16 -11.52 -9.98
CA LEU A 80 -2.14 -10.81 -8.70
C LEU A 80 -3.29 -11.16 -7.71
N PRO A 81 -4.54 -11.44 -8.12
CA PRO A 81 -5.58 -11.87 -7.19
C PRO A 81 -5.20 -13.04 -6.28
N MET A 82 -4.33 -13.95 -6.70
CA MET A 82 -3.93 -15.13 -5.92
C MET A 82 -3.05 -14.80 -4.72
N TYR A 83 -2.43 -13.61 -4.70
CA TYR A 83 -1.49 -13.19 -3.66
C TYR A 83 -2.08 -12.20 -2.65
N ILE A 84 -3.39 -11.90 -2.75
CA ILE A 84 -4.05 -10.95 -1.85
C ILE A 84 -3.99 -11.39 -0.39
N ASP A 85 -4.26 -12.67 -0.10
CA ASP A 85 -4.26 -13.15 1.28
C ASP A 85 -2.85 -13.15 1.89
N GLU A 86 -1.83 -13.46 1.08
CA GLU A 86 -0.42 -13.37 1.48
C GLU A 86 -0.04 -11.91 1.78
N PHE A 87 -0.43 -10.98 0.91
CA PHE A 87 -0.22 -9.55 1.10
C PHE A 87 -0.85 -9.04 2.39
N VAL A 88 -2.12 -9.36 2.61
CA VAL A 88 -2.85 -8.97 3.82
C VAL A 88 -2.16 -9.54 5.08
N ALA A 89 -1.74 -10.80 5.06
CA ALA A 89 -1.02 -11.40 6.18
C ALA A 89 0.30 -10.68 6.49
N LYS A 90 1.04 -10.28 5.46
CA LYS A 90 2.33 -9.58 5.60
C LYS A 90 2.17 -8.12 6.02
N VAL A 91 1.11 -7.44 5.59
CA VAL A 91 0.74 -6.11 6.10
C VAL A 91 0.39 -6.20 7.59
N SER A 92 -0.47 -7.15 8.01
CA SER A 92 -0.77 -7.36 9.44
C SER A 92 0.48 -7.72 10.26
N SER A 93 1.38 -8.54 9.71
CA SER A 93 2.64 -8.89 10.39
C SER A 93 3.54 -7.67 10.57
N THR A 94 3.60 -6.79 9.57
CA THR A 94 4.35 -5.53 9.65
C THR A 94 3.74 -4.60 10.70
N GLU A 95 2.41 -4.47 10.73
CA GLU A 95 1.70 -3.69 11.73
C GLU A 95 2.02 -4.15 13.16
N ILE A 96 1.92 -5.45 13.44
CA ILE A 96 2.22 -6.02 14.76
C ILE A 96 3.69 -5.84 15.13
N SER A 97 4.61 -6.21 14.23
CA SER A 97 6.05 -6.19 14.53
C SER A 97 6.62 -4.79 14.73
N GLU A 98 6.00 -3.78 14.12
CA GLU A 98 6.39 -2.38 14.27
C GLU A 98 5.56 -1.61 15.29
N GLY A 99 4.62 -2.27 15.98
CA GLY A 99 3.74 -1.63 16.96
C GLY A 99 2.88 -0.52 16.36
N ARG A 100 2.47 -0.68 15.09
CA ARG A 100 1.62 0.28 14.40
C ARG A 100 0.16 0.05 14.76
N SER A 101 -0.64 1.09 14.60
CA SER A 101 -2.10 1.00 14.63
C SER A 101 -2.65 2.04 13.67
N TYR A 102 -3.75 1.73 13.00
CA TYR A 102 -4.34 2.61 11.99
C TYR A 102 -5.75 3.01 12.39
N ASP A 103 -6.11 4.24 12.07
CA ASP A 103 -7.45 4.80 12.28
C ASP A 103 -8.36 4.56 11.07
N ILE A 104 -7.78 4.39 9.88
CA ILE A 104 -8.50 4.21 8.62
C ILE A 104 -7.65 3.45 7.59
N VAL A 105 -8.31 2.63 6.78
CA VAL A 105 -7.74 2.04 5.55
C VAL A 105 -8.23 2.82 4.34
N HIS A 106 -7.32 3.27 3.48
CA HIS A 106 -7.65 3.86 2.18
C HIS A 106 -7.01 3.06 1.04
N SER A 107 -7.82 2.38 0.24
CA SER A 107 -7.31 1.53 -0.84
C SER A 107 -7.57 2.13 -2.22
N ASN A 108 -6.63 1.92 -3.13
CA ASN A 108 -6.68 2.46 -4.49
C ASN A 108 -6.65 1.32 -5.51
N TYR A 109 -7.68 1.24 -6.37
CA TYR A 109 -7.99 0.13 -7.30
C TYR A 109 -8.69 -1.08 -6.65
N TRP A 110 -9.37 -1.90 -7.45
CA TRP A 110 -10.20 -3.01 -6.97
C TRP A 110 -9.41 -4.11 -6.24
N LEU A 111 -8.19 -4.43 -6.69
CA LEU A 111 -7.35 -5.42 -6.01
C LEU A 111 -6.96 -4.95 -4.60
N SER A 112 -6.53 -3.69 -4.50
CA SER A 112 -6.25 -3.04 -3.21
C SER A 112 -7.53 -2.91 -2.38
N GLY A 113 -8.67 -2.67 -3.01
CA GLY A 113 -9.98 -2.64 -2.36
C GLY A 113 -10.32 -3.96 -1.66
N LYS A 114 -10.08 -5.09 -2.34
CA LYS A 114 -10.25 -6.42 -1.73
C LYS A 114 -9.30 -6.63 -0.55
N ALA A 115 -8.02 -6.31 -0.70
CA ALA A 115 -7.05 -6.39 0.40
C ALA A 115 -7.43 -5.46 1.57
N GLY A 116 -7.79 -4.22 1.28
CA GLY A 116 -8.18 -3.19 2.24
C GLY A 116 -9.43 -3.56 3.03
N SER A 117 -10.42 -4.21 2.40
CA SER A 117 -11.63 -4.69 3.08
C SER A 117 -11.33 -5.80 4.11
N ILE A 118 -10.40 -6.70 3.78
CA ILE A 118 -9.97 -7.74 4.72
C ILE A 118 -9.22 -7.10 5.89
N LEU A 119 -8.30 -6.18 5.62
CA LEU A 119 -7.54 -5.46 6.64
C LEU A 119 -8.44 -4.64 7.57
N SER A 120 -9.38 -3.87 7.01
CA SER A 120 -10.29 -3.04 7.79
C SER A 120 -11.20 -3.88 8.69
N THR A 121 -11.64 -5.05 8.22
CA THR A 121 -12.42 -6.00 9.02
C THR A 121 -11.60 -6.56 10.18
N ARG A 122 -10.32 -6.91 9.94
CA ARG A 122 -9.41 -7.41 10.99
C ARG A 122 -9.11 -6.36 12.05
N TRP A 123 -8.82 -5.14 11.60
CA TRP A 123 -8.48 -4.02 12.47
C TRP A 123 -9.71 -3.32 13.08
N LYS A 124 -10.92 -3.64 12.60
CA LYS A 124 -12.21 -3.05 13.03
C LYS A 124 -12.24 -1.53 12.85
N ILE A 125 -11.76 -1.05 11.70
CA ILE A 125 -11.68 0.37 11.36
C ILE A 125 -12.38 0.69 10.05
N PRO A 126 -12.74 1.96 9.79
CA PRO A 126 -13.33 2.38 8.53
C PRO A 126 -12.44 2.07 7.32
N HIS A 127 -13.10 1.85 6.17
CA HIS A 127 -12.45 1.59 4.89
C HIS A 127 -13.02 2.51 3.81
N VAL A 128 -12.14 3.21 3.11
CA VAL A 128 -12.48 4.01 1.93
C VAL A 128 -11.77 3.41 0.72
N VAL A 129 -12.47 3.36 -0.41
CA VAL A 129 -11.94 2.84 -1.68
C VAL A 129 -12.05 3.92 -2.76
N THR A 130 -10.96 4.12 -3.49
CA THR A 130 -10.91 4.92 -4.73
C THR A 130 -10.66 3.98 -5.90
N PHE A 131 -11.45 4.09 -6.97
CA PHE A 131 -11.40 3.24 -8.17
C PHE A 131 -10.78 3.95 -9.35
#